data_AF-A0A841HGS2-F1
#
_entry.id   AF-A0A841HGS2-F1
#
_cell.length_a   1.000
_cell.length_b   1.000
_cell.length_c   1.000
_cell.angle_alpha   90.00
_cell.angle_beta   90.00
_cell.angle_gamma   90.00
#
_symmetry.space_group_name_H-M   'P 1'
#
loop_
_entity.id
_entity.type
_entity.pdbx_description
1 polymer ?
#
loop_
_entity_poly.entity_id
_entity_poly.type
_entity_poly.pdbx_seq_one_letter_code
_entity_poly.pdbx_strand_id
1 'polypeptide(L)'
;MSQQQDRTDDAIADPSRQFKTPMDVLRDPKLDVDAKRAILESWKKDAELLSTATNENMTGGESPIPTLQDVNIALEKLEKLSGRVN
;
A
#
# COMPACT_ATOMS: atom_id res chain seq x y z
N MET A 1 16.20 20.51 2.53
CA MET A 1 15.22 19.54 3.08
C MET A 1 14.51 18.77 1.95
N SER A 2 15.19 18.47 0.84
CA SER A 2 14.47 18.55 -0.46
C SER A 2 14.47 17.28 -1.33
N GLN A 3 14.94 16.13 -0.82
CA GLN A 3 14.97 14.89 -1.61
C GLN A 3 14.13 13.75 -0.99
N GLN A 4 13.89 13.80 0.32
CA GLN A 4 13.13 12.76 1.03
C GLN A 4 11.61 12.94 0.87
N GLN A 5 11.13 14.19 0.83
CA GLN A 5 9.71 14.52 0.68
C GLN A 5 9.20 14.15 -0.72
N ASP A 6 9.94 14.52 -1.76
CA ASP A 6 9.59 14.27 -3.18
C ASP A 6 9.43 12.77 -3.46
N ARG A 7 10.36 11.94 -2.96
CA ARG A 7 10.28 10.48 -3.08
C ARG A 7 9.06 9.89 -2.38
N THR A 8 8.62 10.49 -1.29
CA THR A 8 7.44 10.02 -0.54
C THR A 8 6.17 10.39 -1.28
N ASP A 9 6.11 11.59 -1.86
CA ASP A 9 4.99 12.03 -2.70
C ASP A 9 4.83 11.15 -3.95
N ASP A 10 5.93 10.85 -4.64
CA ASP A 10 5.94 9.92 -5.79
C ASP A 10 5.45 8.52 -5.38
N ALA A 11 5.85 8.06 -4.20
CA ALA A 11 5.36 6.81 -3.63
C ALA A 11 3.88 6.83 -3.24
N ILE A 12 3.32 7.97 -2.85
CA ILE A 12 1.89 8.12 -2.56
C ILE A 12 1.09 8.16 -3.87
N ALA A 13 1.63 8.81 -4.89
CA ALA A 13 1.03 8.93 -6.21
C ALA A 13 1.01 7.59 -6.96
N ASP A 14 2.12 6.85 -6.94
CA ASP A 14 2.23 5.56 -7.63
C ASP A 14 2.97 4.50 -6.78
N PRO A 15 2.31 3.99 -5.72
CA PRO A 15 2.95 3.06 -4.81
C PRO A 15 3.23 1.70 -5.41
N SER A 16 2.41 1.25 -6.37
CA SER A 16 2.59 -0.01 -7.11
C SER A 16 3.85 -0.01 -7.96
N ARG A 17 4.31 1.15 -8.40
CA ARG A 17 5.55 1.29 -9.17
C ARG A 17 6.78 1.36 -8.28
N GLN A 18 6.68 1.99 -7.11
CA GLN A 18 7.79 2.06 -6.15
C GLN A 18 7.94 0.77 -5.33
N PHE A 19 6.84 0.11 -4.99
CA PHE A 19 6.78 -1.04 -4.12
C PHE A 19 6.03 -2.19 -4.78
N LYS A 20 6.55 -3.41 -4.65
CA LYS A 20 5.88 -4.61 -5.19
C LYS A 20 4.74 -5.10 -4.31
N THR A 21 4.83 -4.86 -2.99
CA THR A 21 3.83 -5.31 -2.01
C THR A 21 3.63 -4.27 -0.90
N PRO A 22 2.41 -4.18 -0.32
CA PRO A 22 2.10 -3.33 0.83
C PRO A 22 2.94 -3.67 2.06
N MET A 23 3.46 -4.88 2.14
CA MET A 23 4.46 -5.25 3.13
C MET A 23 5.83 -4.61 2.92
N ASP A 24 6.22 -4.26 1.70
CA ASP A 24 7.52 -3.63 1.44
C ASP A 24 7.56 -2.20 2.01
N VAL A 25 6.45 -1.47 1.88
CA VAL A 25 6.25 -0.13 2.47
C VAL A 25 6.42 -0.17 3.99
N LEU A 26 5.87 -1.21 4.64
CA LEU A 26 6.03 -1.44 6.08
C LEU A 26 7.49 -1.67 6.48
N ARG A 27 8.22 -2.44 5.66
CA ARG A 27 9.61 -2.83 5.90
C ARG A 27 10.59 -1.69 5.65
N ASP A 28 10.20 -0.69 4.87
CA ASP A 28 11.06 0.46 4.61
C ASP A 28 11.24 1.32 5.88
N PRO A 29 12.46 1.47 6.40
CA PRO A 29 12.72 2.25 7.61
C PRO A 29 12.87 3.75 7.35
N LYS A 30 12.88 4.19 6.07
CA LYS A 30 13.00 5.60 5.68
C LYS A 30 11.64 6.28 5.61
N LEU A 31 10.56 5.50 5.58
CA LEU A 31 9.20 6.02 5.64
C LEU A 31 8.73 6.15 7.10
N ASP A 32 8.19 7.31 7.41
CA ASP A 32 7.46 7.55 8.66
C ASP A 32 6.14 6.80 8.68
N VAL A 33 5.58 6.58 9.88
CA VAL A 33 4.28 5.91 10.04
C VAL A 33 3.20 6.60 9.20
N ASP A 34 3.20 7.94 9.19
CA ASP A 34 2.24 8.73 8.44
C ASP A 34 2.39 8.55 6.92
N ALA A 35 3.64 8.54 6.43
CA ALA A 35 3.95 8.28 5.03
C ALA A 35 3.55 6.86 4.61
N LYS A 36 3.87 5.84 5.42
CA LYS A 36 3.45 4.45 5.19
C LYS A 36 1.94 4.34 5.09
N ARG A 37 1.23 5.02 5.98
CA ARG A 37 -0.23 5.05 5.99
C ARG A 37 -0.78 5.70 4.73
N ALA A 38 -0.29 6.89 4.35
CA ALA A 38 -0.73 7.58 3.15
C ALA A 38 -0.53 6.74 1.88
N ILE A 39 0.63 6.08 1.78
CA ILE A 39 0.96 5.15 0.69
C ILE A 39 -0.04 3.98 0.66
N LEU A 40 -0.25 3.30 1.79
CA LEU A 40 -1.15 2.15 1.87
C LEU A 40 -2.61 2.53 1.63
N GLU A 41 -3.06 3.71 2.08
CA GLU A 41 -4.41 4.23 1.80
C GLU A 41 -4.62 4.54 0.32
N SER A 42 -3.61 5.08 -0.36
CA SER A 42 -3.62 5.26 -1.83
C SER A 42 -3.76 3.90 -2.52
N TRP A 43 -2.95 2.93 -2.10
CA TRP A 43 -2.98 1.57 -2.63
C TRP A 43 -4.30 0.86 -2.42
N LYS A 44 -4.96 1.08 -1.29
CA LYS A 44 -6.27 0.51 -0.99
C LYS A 44 -7.29 0.93 -2.04
N LYS A 45 -7.35 2.23 -2.36
CA LYS A 45 -8.28 2.78 -3.35
C LYS A 45 -7.99 2.25 -4.75
N ASP A 46 -6.71 2.20 -5.13
CA ASP A 46 -6.29 1.67 -6.43
C ASP A 46 -6.66 0.19 -6.58
N ALA A 47 -6.39 -0.62 -5.54
CA ALA A 47 -6.76 -2.02 -5.48
C ALA A 47 -8.28 -2.24 -5.47
N GLU A 48 -9.07 -1.38 -4.81
CA GLU A 48 -10.54 -1.40 -4.86
C GLU A 48 -11.05 -1.17 -6.30
N LEU A 49 -10.48 -0.20 -7.01
CA LEU A 49 -10.84 0.11 -8.39
C LEU A 49 -10.44 -1.01 -9.35
N LEU A 50 -9.20 -1.52 -9.24
CA LEU A 50 -8.69 -2.63 -10.03
C LEU A 50 -9.46 -3.93 -9.76
N SER A 51 -9.77 -4.23 -8.49
CA SER A 51 -10.55 -5.41 -8.12
C SER A 51 -11.97 -5.33 -8.66
N THR A 52 -12.60 -4.16 -8.64
CA THR A 52 -13.92 -3.94 -9.23
C THR A 52 -13.88 -4.13 -10.75
N ALA A 53 -12.83 -3.63 -11.41
CA ALA A 53 -12.62 -3.82 -12.85
C ALA A 53 -12.33 -5.28 -13.24
N THR A 54 -11.70 -6.06 -12.37
CA THR A 54 -11.34 -7.46 -12.62
C THR A 54 -12.49 -8.43 -12.31
N ASN A 55 -13.34 -8.11 -11.33
CA ASN A 55 -14.44 -8.96 -10.87
C ASN A 55 -15.53 -9.20 -11.93
N GLU A 56 -15.61 -8.37 -12.96
CA GLU A 56 -16.58 -8.53 -14.06
C GLU A 56 -16.13 -9.53 -15.14
N ASN A 57 -14.88 -10.04 -15.13
CA ASN A 57 -14.40 -10.84 -16.29
C ASN A 57 -13.65 -12.16 -16.02
N MET A 58 -13.08 -12.46 -14.84
CA MET A 58 -12.42 -13.78 -14.67
C MET A 58 -12.53 -14.35 -13.24
N THR A 59 -13.32 -15.41 -13.10
CA THR A 59 -13.08 -16.42 -12.08
C THR A 59 -11.85 -17.22 -12.50
N GLY A 60 -10.90 -17.36 -11.59
CA GLY A 60 -9.86 -18.38 -11.67
C GLY A 60 -8.53 -17.94 -12.25
N GLY A 61 -7.49 -18.17 -11.45
CA GLY A 61 -6.13 -18.38 -11.93
C GLY A 61 -5.20 -17.22 -11.64
N GLU A 62 -4.55 -17.31 -10.48
CA GLU A 62 -3.17 -16.87 -10.26
C GLU A 62 -2.80 -15.49 -10.79
N SER A 63 -2.85 -14.47 -9.93
CA SER A 63 -2.20 -13.20 -10.23
C SER A 63 -1.34 -12.71 -9.06
N PRO A 64 -0.05 -12.41 -9.28
CA PRO A 64 0.93 -12.00 -8.28
C PRO A 64 0.79 -10.53 -7.86
N ILE A 65 -0.42 -9.97 -7.87
CA ILE A 65 -0.71 -8.55 -7.60
C ILE A 65 -1.31 -8.40 -6.20
N PRO A 66 -0.88 -7.40 -5.41
CA PRO A 66 -1.40 -7.20 -4.07
C PRO A 66 -2.89 -6.88 -4.14
N THR A 67 -3.68 -7.73 -3.51
CA THR A 67 -5.13 -7.55 -3.42
C THR A 67 -5.46 -6.49 -2.36
N LEU A 68 -6.69 -5.98 -2.40
CA LEU A 68 -7.23 -5.11 -1.35
C LEU A 68 -7.01 -5.70 0.06
N GLN A 69 -7.09 -7.03 0.18
CA GLN A 69 -6.85 -7.72 1.44
C GLN A 69 -5.39 -7.60 1.92
N ASP A 70 -4.42 -7.70 1.02
CA ASP A 70 -2.99 -7.57 1.35
C ASP A 70 -2.67 -6.16 1.88
N VAL A 71 -3.28 -5.14 1.27
CA VAL A 71 -3.15 -3.74 1.70
C VAL A 71 -3.79 -3.52 3.08
N ASN A 72 -4.97 -4.08 3.34
CA ASN A 72 -5.61 -3.99 4.66
C ASN A 72 -4.77 -4.66 5.76
N ILE A 73 -4.21 -5.84 5.48
CA ILE A 73 -3.31 -6.53 6.41
C ILE A 73 -2.09 -5.65 6.73
N ALA A 74 -1.54 -4.96 5.72
CA ALA A 74 -0.42 -4.07 5.93
C ALA A 74 -0.80 -2.83 6.77
N LEU A 75 -1.96 -2.22 6.54
CA LEU A 75 -2.47 -1.12 7.35
C LEU A 75 -2.66 -1.53 8.82
N GLU A 76 -3.27 -2.70 9.04
CA GLU A 76 -3.45 -3.23 10.40
C GLU A 76 -2.11 -3.48 11.10
N LYS A 77 -1.14 -4.08 10.38
CA LYS A 77 0.21 -4.25 10.90
C LYS A 77 0.89 -2.92 11.19
N LEU A 78 0.71 -1.91 10.35
CA LEU A 78 1.27 -0.58 10.58
C LEU A 78 0.75 0.01 11.89
N GLU A 79 -0.56 -0.07 12.13
CA GLU A 79 -1.19 0.47 13.35
C GLU A 79 -0.70 -0.28 14.59
N LYS A 80 -0.56 -1.61 14.51
CA LYS A 80 0.03 -2.45 15.56
C LYS A 80 1.49 -2.11 15.85
N LEU A 81 2.30 -1.91 14.80
CA LEU A 81 3.72 -1.54 14.92
C LEU A 81 3.91 -0.11 15.43
N SER A 82 3.02 0.80 15.05
CA SER A 82 3.01 2.18 15.51
C SER A 82 2.53 2.33 16.95
N GLY A 83 1.99 1.27 17.58
CA GLY A 83 1.54 1.33 18.96
C GLY A 83 0.28 2.17 19.18
N ARG A 84 -0.59 2.33 18.18
CA ARG A 84 -1.96 2.84 18.38
C ARG A 84 -2.93 1.70 18.72
N VAL A 85 -2.53 0.81 19.61
CA VAL A 85 -3.48 -0.01 20.37
C VAL A 85 -3.87 0.84 21.57
N ASN A 86 -5.06 1.41 21.51
CA ASN A 86 -5.79 1.88 22.68
C ASN A 86 -6.81 0.84 23.07
#